data_AF-A0A7S0P520-F1
#
_entry.id   AF-A0A7S0P520-F1
#
_cell.length_a   1.000
_cell.length_b   1.000
_cell.length_c   1.000
_cell.angle_alpha   90.00
_cell.angle_beta   90.00
_cell.angle_gamma   90.00
#
_symmetry.space_group_name_H-M   'P 1'
#
loop_
_entity.id
_entity.type
_entity.pdbx_description
1 polymer ?
#
loop_
_entity_poly.entity_id
_entity_poly.type
_entity_poly.pdbx_seq_one_letter_code
_entity_poly.pdbx_strand_id
1 'polypeptide(L)'
;MVARRALAPPPATGEWRTASAALSKSVDYSVFSAAVGSIYTDDDQVRLFRAVRSPDRPWLTPDDLSKLVWAVADTHTGLDFLKDPASEEFRLAYVESVVARILWGLSGFGTHRVTLQQWRRSQITEVLFQLDHESDINVITHFFSYNHFYVMWCLFSELDEDDDSELSKHDVERYGSHWLFPGVV
;
A
#
# COMPACT_ATOMS: atom_id res chain seq x y z
N MET A 1 -33.14 -14.94 6.88
CA MET A 1 -33.31 -13.69 6.12
C MET A 1 -32.82 -12.56 7.02
N VAL A 2 -31.49 -12.41 7.11
CA VAL A 2 -30.84 -11.43 8.00
C VAL A 2 -30.72 -10.14 7.21
N ALA A 3 -31.35 -9.08 7.72
CA ALA A 3 -31.36 -7.76 7.11
C ALA A 3 -29.93 -7.22 7.00
N ARG A 4 -29.47 -6.95 5.76
CA ARG A 4 -28.26 -6.15 5.51
C ARG A 4 -28.54 -4.75 6.02
N ARG A 5 -28.02 -4.42 7.21
CA ARG A 5 -28.02 -3.07 7.77
C ARG A 5 -27.04 -2.25 6.93
N ALA A 6 -27.53 -1.21 6.27
CA ALA A 6 -26.69 -0.23 5.61
C ALA A 6 -25.77 0.40 6.68
N LEU A 7 -24.47 0.17 6.57
CA LEU A 7 -23.47 0.79 7.42
C LEU A 7 -23.41 2.28 7.08
N ALA A 8 -23.61 3.13 8.08
CA ALA A 8 -23.32 4.57 7.98
C ALA A 8 -21.80 4.78 8.11
N PRO A 9 -21.23 5.78 7.42
CA PRO A 9 -19.80 6.06 7.52
C PRO A 9 -19.45 6.60 8.93
N PRO A 10 -18.42 6.04 9.59
CA PRO A 10 -17.92 6.50 10.88
C PRO A 10 -17.00 7.73 10.74
N PRO A 11 -16.68 8.42 11.86
CA PRO A 11 -16.05 9.73 11.83
C PRO A 11 -14.51 9.68 11.81
N ALA A 12 -13.93 10.50 10.93
CA ALA A 12 -12.50 10.63 10.68
C ALA A 12 -11.66 11.06 11.91
N THR A 13 -10.71 10.20 12.30
CA THR A 13 -9.59 10.53 13.20
C THR A 13 -8.33 10.74 12.35
N GLY A 14 -7.97 12.01 12.16
CA GLY A 14 -6.84 12.42 11.33
C GLY A 14 -5.60 12.75 12.16
N GLU A 15 -4.49 12.06 11.90
CA GLU A 15 -3.15 12.51 12.32
C GLU A 15 -2.02 12.31 11.29
N TRP A 16 -2.23 11.61 10.15
CA TRP A 16 -1.20 11.46 9.09
C TRP A 16 -1.43 12.38 7.85
N ARG A 17 -2.41 13.29 7.91
CA ARG A 17 -2.91 14.14 6.81
C ARG A 17 -1.92 15.16 6.21
N THR A 18 -0.73 15.39 6.80
CA THR A 18 0.12 16.53 6.41
C THR A 18 1.25 16.23 5.43
N ALA A 19 1.56 14.97 5.12
CA ALA A 19 2.76 14.66 4.31
C ALA A 19 2.59 14.83 2.79
N SER A 20 1.36 14.84 2.26
CA SER A 20 1.13 14.89 0.80
C SER A 20 1.04 16.30 0.21
N ALA A 21 1.05 17.35 1.03
CA ALA A 21 0.60 18.69 0.63
C ALA A 21 1.68 19.61 0.01
N ALA A 22 2.92 19.16 -0.22
CA ALA A 22 4.01 20.07 -0.63
C ALA A 22 4.95 19.54 -1.73
N LEU A 23 4.46 18.75 -2.68
CA LEU A 23 5.18 18.53 -3.94
C LEU A 23 4.74 19.61 -4.95
N SER A 24 5.70 20.42 -5.40
CA SER A 24 5.53 21.35 -6.51
C SER A 24 4.84 20.64 -7.68
N LYS A 25 3.73 21.19 -8.19
CA LYS A 25 2.99 20.63 -9.34
C LYS A 25 3.77 20.65 -10.65
N SER A 26 4.99 21.19 -10.66
CA SER A 26 5.87 21.22 -11.81
C SER A 26 7.31 20.91 -11.41
N VAL A 27 8.05 20.27 -12.33
CA VAL A 27 9.48 19.99 -12.23
C VAL A 27 10.17 20.69 -13.39
N ASP A 28 11.26 21.40 -13.12
CA ASP A 28 12.06 22.06 -14.16
C ASP A 28 12.76 21.02 -15.05
N TYR A 29 12.86 21.30 -16.35
CA TYR A 29 13.46 20.37 -17.32
C TYR A 29 14.92 20.04 -16.99
N SER A 30 15.70 20.98 -16.45
CA SER A 30 17.10 20.73 -16.09
C SER A 30 17.23 19.72 -14.95
N VAL A 31 16.33 19.79 -13.97
CA VAL A 31 16.24 18.84 -12.84
C VAL A 31 15.79 17.48 -13.35
N PHE A 32 14.76 17.44 -14.20
CA PHE A 32 14.28 16.20 -14.82
C PHE A 32 15.37 15.53 -15.66
N SER A 33 16.02 16.28 -16.55
CA SER A 33 17.06 15.77 -17.45
C SER A 33 18.26 15.23 -16.68
N ALA A 34 18.69 15.91 -15.62
CA ALA A 34 19.78 15.44 -14.75
C ALA A 34 19.39 14.13 -14.02
N ALA A 35 18.18 14.05 -13.47
CA ALA A 35 17.69 12.85 -12.78
C ALA A 35 17.55 11.65 -13.74
N VAL A 36 16.93 11.85 -14.90
CA VAL A 36 16.73 10.80 -15.92
C VAL A 36 18.05 10.37 -16.54
N GLY A 37 18.95 11.33 -16.82
CA GLY A 37 20.28 11.04 -17.37
C GLY A 37 21.11 10.14 -16.47
N SER A 38 20.98 10.28 -15.15
CA SER A 38 21.66 9.42 -14.16
C SER A 38 21.11 7.98 -14.11
N ILE A 39 19.93 7.73 -14.67
CA ILE A 39 19.19 6.46 -14.56
C ILE A 39 19.18 5.71 -15.90
N TYR A 40 19.43 6.39 -17.02
CA TYR A 40 19.25 5.87 -18.38
C TYR A 40 20.21 4.73 -18.80
N THR A 41 21.25 4.45 -18.03
CA THR A 41 22.20 3.36 -18.30
C THR A 41 21.88 2.08 -17.56
N ASP A 42 20.97 2.12 -16.59
CA ASP A 42 20.68 0.97 -15.73
C ASP A 42 19.65 0.03 -16.34
N ASP A 43 19.50 -1.18 -15.81
CA ASP A 43 18.37 -2.07 -16.08
C ASP A 43 17.07 -1.56 -15.42
N ASP A 44 15.90 -1.93 -15.96
CA ASP A 44 14.60 -1.42 -15.51
C ASP A 44 14.34 -1.61 -14.00
N GLN A 45 14.83 -2.71 -13.41
CA GLN A 45 14.67 -2.94 -11.97
C GLN A 45 15.43 -1.90 -11.15
N VAL A 46 16.66 -1.58 -11.55
CA VAL A 46 17.46 -0.53 -10.90
C VAL A 46 16.86 0.85 -11.14
N ARG A 47 16.36 1.12 -12.34
CA ARG A 47 15.73 2.41 -12.67
C ARG A 47 14.54 2.68 -11.78
N LEU A 48 13.61 1.73 -11.70
CA LEU A 48 12.42 1.84 -10.85
C LEU A 48 12.79 1.96 -9.37
N PHE A 49 13.71 1.12 -8.89
CA PHE A 49 14.18 1.21 -7.51
C PHE A 49 14.75 2.61 -7.19
N ARG A 50 15.57 3.18 -8.07
CA ARG A 50 16.15 4.52 -7.89
C ARG A 50 15.12 5.63 -8.02
N ALA A 51 14.10 5.47 -8.85
CA ALA A 51 13.04 6.44 -9.04
C ALA A 51 12.13 6.56 -7.80
N VAL A 52 11.87 5.44 -7.11
CA VAL A 52 11.02 5.42 -5.90
C VAL A 52 11.80 5.83 -4.65
N ARG A 53 13.10 5.49 -4.59
CA ARG A 53 13.95 5.72 -3.44
C ARG A 53 14.40 7.18 -3.30
N SER A 54 14.34 7.71 -2.09
CA SER A 54 15.01 8.98 -1.76
C SER A 54 16.51 8.93 -2.06
N PRO A 55 17.11 9.96 -2.69
CA PRO A 55 18.52 9.95 -3.09
C PRO A 55 19.48 9.76 -1.90
N ASP A 56 19.07 10.17 -0.70
CA ASP A 56 19.90 10.24 0.50
C ASP A 56 20.24 8.88 1.15
N ARG A 57 19.54 7.80 0.77
CA ARG A 57 19.66 6.48 1.44
C ARG A 57 19.63 5.31 0.46
N PRO A 58 20.47 4.27 0.56
CA PRO A 58 20.55 3.19 -0.43
C PRO A 58 19.43 2.12 -0.34
N TRP A 59 18.38 2.35 0.45
CA TRP A 59 17.22 1.45 0.63
C TRP A 59 15.91 2.24 0.61
N LEU A 60 14.81 1.54 0.30
CA LEU A 60 13.45 2.08 0.40
C LEU A 60 12.92 1.96 1.82
N THR A 61 12.09 2.93 2.20
CA THR A 61 11.31 2.93 3.45
C THR A 61 9.81 2.72 3.16
N PRO A 62 8.97 2.50 4.19
CA PRO A 62 7.51 2.46 4.00
C PRO A 62 6.99 3.70 3.28
N ASP A 63 7.45 4.90 3.67
CA ASP A 63 7.05 6.16 3.02
C ASP A 63 7.37 6.24 1.53
N ASP A 64 8.51 5.68 1.10
CA ASP A 64 8.88 5.64 -0.32
C ASP A 64 7.93 4.71 -1.09
N LEU A 65 7.59 3.56 -0.50
CA LEU A 65 6.60 2.63 -1.08
C LEU A 65 5.19 3.22 -1.06
N SER A 66 4.81 3.95 -0.02
CA SER A 66 3.51 4.63 0.05
C SER A 66 3.33 5.58 -1.12
N LYS A 67 4.35 6.36 -1.51
CA LYS A 67 4.28 7.23 -2.69
C LYS A 67 4.06 6.45 -3.98
N LEU A 68 4.73 5.30 -4.14
CA LEU A 68 4.53 4.41 -5.29
C LEU A 68 3.09 3.88 -5.33
N VAL A 69 2.58 3.38 -4.19
CA VAL A 69 1.23 2.81 -4.11
C VAL A 69 0.16 3.88 -4.31
N TRP A 70 0.37 5.08 -3.77
CA TRP A 70 -0.48 6.25 -4.04
C TRP A 70 -0.55 6.57 -5.53
N ALA A 71 0.59 6.59 -6.21
CA ALA A 71 0.61 6.82 -7.65
C ALA A 71 -0.21 5.76 -8.40
N VAL A 72 -0.07 4.47 -8.05
CA VAL A 72 -0.88 3.39 -8.64
C VAL A 72 -2.37 3.57 -8.36
N ALA A 73 -2.75 3.88 -7.11
CA ALA A 73 -4.15 4.12 -6.75
C ALA A 73 -4.76 5.32 -7.51
N ASP A 74 -3.96 6.34 -7.79
CA ASP A 74 -4.39 7.54 -8.51
C ASP A 74 -4.40 7.37 -10.04
N THR A 75 -3.67 6.42 -10.61
CA THR A 75 -3.58 6.24 -12.08
C THR A 75 -4.32 5.02 -12.62
N HIS A 76 -4.44 3.94 -11.84
CA HIS A 76 -4.99 2.68 -12.33
C HIS A 76 -6.52 2.71 -12.40
N THR A 77 -7.09 2.37 -13.56
CA THR A 77 -8.55 2.45 -13.83
C THR A 77 -9.36 1.49 -12.96
N GLY A 78 -8.81 0.28 -12.71
CA GLY A 78 -9.39 -0.70 -11.78
C GLY A 78 -9.51 -0.23 -10.33
N LEU A 79 -9.00 0.97 -9.97
CA LEU A 79 -9.10 1.58 -8.64
C LEU A 79 -9.83 2.93 -8.67
N ASP A 80 -10.43 3.34 -9.79
CA ASP A 80 -11.08 4.65 -9.93
C ASP A 80 -12.17 4.91 -8.88
N PHE A 81 -12.88 3.86 -8.45
CA PHE A 81 -13.91 3.95 -7.43
C PHE A 81 -13.36 4.35 -6.04
N LEU A 82 -12.08 4.09 -5.76
CA LEU A 82 -11.44 4.50 -4.51
C LEU A 82 -11.16 6.00 -4.45
N LYS A 83 -11.18 6.69 -5.58
CA LYS A 83 -10.90 8.14 -5.66
C LYS A 83 -12.07 9.00 -5.19
N ASP A 84 -13.22 8.39 -4.91
CA ASP A 84 -14.35 9.09 -4.32
C ASP A 84 -13.95 9.71 -2.97
N PRO A 85 -14.12 11.03 -2.77
CA PRO A 85 -13.86 11.68 -1.48
C PRO A 85 -14.60 11.02 -0.30
N ALA A 86 -15.75 10.39 -0.53
CA ALA A 86 -16.49 9.67 0.50
C ALA A 86 -15.81 8.36 0.95
N SER A 87 -14.81 7.87 0.20
CA SER A 87 -14.07 6.64 0.48
C SER A 87 -12.62 6.90 0.88
N GLU A 88 -12.30 8.10 1.37
CA GLU A 88 -10.92 8.50 1.68
C GLU A 88 -10.23 7.51 2.62
N GLU A 89 -10.84 7.20 3.78
CA GLU A 89 -10.35 6.25 4.79
C GLU A 89 -10.09 4.86 4.21
N PHE A 90 -11.01 4.40 3.35
CA PHE A 90 -10.90 3.10 2.74
C PHE A 90 -9.77 3.04 1.69
N ARG A 91 -9.54 4.13 0.97
CA ARG A 91 -8.38 4.28 0.08
C ARG A 91 -7.08 4.29 0.86
N LEU A 92 -7.05 4.88 2.05
CA LEU A 92 -5.87 4.89 2.92
C LEU A 92 -5.54 3.50 3.44
N ALA A 93 -6.54 2.80 3.96
CA ALA A 93 -6.40 1.43 4.41
C ALA A 93 -5.91 0.51 3.28
N TYR A 94 -6.38 0.72 2.05
CA TYR A 94 -5.85 0.02 0.87
C TYR A 94 -4.36 0.29 0.67
N VAL A 95 -3.94 1.56 0.69
CA VAL A 95 -2.53 1.95 0.50
C VAL A 95 -1.66 1.31 1.59
N GLU A 96 -2.04 1.43 2.85
CA GLU A 96 -1.29 0.85 3.98
C GLU A 96 -1.19 -0.68 3.87
N SER A 97 -2.28 -1.34 3.51
CA SER A 97 -2.32 -2.79 3.31
C SER A 97 -1.39 -3.24 2.18
N VAL A 98 -1.38 -2.53 1.06
CA VAL A 98 -0.49 -2.86 -0.07
C VAL A 98 0.97 -2.59 0.29
N VAL A 99 1.28 -1.49 0.98
CA VAL A 99 2.64 -1.21 1.46
C VAL A 99 3.12 -2.33 2.41
N ALA A 100 2.27 -2.76 3.35
CA ALA A 100 2.57 -3.86 4.25
C ALA A 100 2.84 -5.16 3.48
N ARG A 101 2.01 -5.49 2.48
CA ARG A 101 2.20 -6.66 1.61
C ARG A 101 3.51 -6.60 0.81
N ILE A 102 3.88 -5.44 0.28
CA ILE A 102 5.15 -5.25 -0.44
C ILE A 102 6.32 -5.43 0.52
N LEU A 103 6.32 -4.74 1.66
CA LEU A 103 7.37 -4.86 2.68
C LEU A 103 7.55 -6.30 3.13
N TRP A 104 6.44 -7.00 3.41
CA TRP A 104 6.44 -8.40 3.77
C TRP A 104 7.05 -9.28 2.68
N GLY A 105 6.57 -9.12 1.42
CA GLY A 105 7.03 -9.93 0.31
C GLY A 105 8.48 -9.69 -0.11
N LEU A 106 9.02 -8.48 0.10
CA LEU A 106 10.37 -8.11 -0.32
C LEU A 106 11.40 -8.22 0.80
N SER A 107 11.08 -7.74 2.00
CA SER A 107 12.03 -7.65 3.12
C SER A 107 11.86 -8.72 4.20
N GLY A 108 10.71 -9.41 4.23
CA GLY A 108 10.35 -10.31 5.32
C GLY A 108 10.08 -9.56 6.64
N PHE A 109 10.18 -10.27 7.77
CA PHE A 109 9.97 -9.67 9.08
C PHE A 109 11.09 -8.72 9.49
N GLY A 110 10.72 -7.50 9.93
CA GLY A 110 11.45 -6.80 10.99
C GLY A 110 12.46 -5.72 10.60
N THR A 111 12.67 -5.41 9.32
CA THR A 111 13.62 -4.32 8.95
C THR A 111 12.95 -3.04 8.45
N HIS A 112 11.72 -3.09 7.93
CA HIS A 112 11.06 -1.96 7.24
C HIS A 112 11.96 -1.27 6.20
N ARG A 113 12.92 -2.01 5.64
CA ARG A 113 13.92 -1.53 4.69
C ARG A 113 14.00 -2.51 3.54
N VAL A 114 13.83 -2.00 2.33
CA VAL A 114 13.98 -2.82 1.12
C VAL A 114 15.26 -2.38 0.40
N THR A 115 16.22 -3.29 0.33
CA THR A 115 17.46 -3.11 -0.44
C THR A 115 17.24 -3.39 -1.92
N LEU A 116 18.13 -2.89 -2.78
CA LEU A 116 18.11 -3.20 -4.21
C LEU A 116 18.18 -4.71 -4.49
N GLN A 117 18.91 -5.46 -3.66
CA GLN A 117 19.02 -6.91 -3.83
C GLN A 117 17.70 -7.63 -3.56
N GLN A 118 16.96 -7.21 -2.53
CA GLN A 118 15.62 -7.73 -2.23
C GLN A 118 14.63 -7.36 -3.34
N TRP A 119 14.67 -6.10 -3.80
CA TRP A 119 13.87 -5.64 -4.93
C TRP A 119 14.09 -6.49 -6.18
N ARG A 120 15.35 -6.68 -6.60
CA ARG A 120 15.73 -7.46 -7.80
C ARG A 120 15.32 -8.93 -7.74
N ARG A 121 15.29 -9.52 -6.53
CA ARG A 121 14.88 -10.92 -6.32
C ARG A 121 13.37 -11.09 -6.25
N SER A 122 12.62 -10.00 -6.11
CA SER A 122 11.17 -10.00 -6.04
C SER A 122 10.54 -9.83 -7.43
N GLN A 123 9.23 -10.05 -7.50
CA GLN A 123 8.44 -9.86 -8.71
C GLN A 123 7.88 -8.43 -8.82
N ILE A 124 8.25 -7.49 -7.94
CA ILE A 124 7.61 -6.17 -7.87
C ILE A 124 7.71 -5.39 -9.18
N THR A 125 8.86 -5.43 -9.88
CA THR A 125 9.02 -4.76 -11.17
C THR A 125 8.13 -5.36 -12.25
N GLU A 126 8.01 -6.68 -12.30
CA GLU A 126 7.13 -7.35 -13.24
C GLU A 126 5.65 -7.02 -12.96
N VAL A 127 5.26 -7.05 -11.68
CA VAL A 127 3.92 -6.68 -11.23
C VAL A 127 3.58 -5.24 -11.60
N LEU A 128 4.51 -4.29 -11.42
CA LEU A 128 4.31 -2.90 -11.83
C LEU A 128 4.10 -2.77 -13.34
N PHE A 129 4.79 -3.55 -14.17
CA PHE A 129 4.55 -3.55 -15.62
C PHE A 129 3.24 -4.24 -16.02
N GLN A 130 2.81 -5.26 -15.27
CA GLN A 130 1.50 -5.89 -15.49
C GLN A 130 0.36 -4.90 -15.18
N LEU A 131 0.50 -4.07 -14.15
CA LEU A 131 -0.49 -3.02 -13.79
C LEU A 131 -0.75 -2.03 -14.93
N ASP A 132 0.23 -1.77 -15.80
CA ASP A 132 0.02 -0.85 -16.94
C ASP A 132 -0.86 -1.46 -18.05
N HIS A 133 -0.97 -2.79 -18.10
CA HIS A 133 -1.65 -3.51 -19.19
C HIS A 133 -2.94 -4.20 -18.75
N GLU A 134 -3.04 -4.57 -17.47
CA GLU A 134 -4.20 -5.25 -16.92
C GLU A 134 -5.18 -4.25 -16.31
N SER A 135 -6.42 -4.22 -16.83
CA SER A 135 -7.44 -3.31 -16.35
C SER A 135 -8.11 -3.79 -15.04
N ASP A 136 -8.20 -5.11 -14.84
CA ASP A 136 -8.75 -5.68 -13.62
C ASP A 136 -7.63 -5.89 -12.59
N ILE A 137 -7.56 -4.97 -11.63
CA ILE A 137 -6.58 -4.98 -10.54
C ILE A 137 -6.55 -6.30 -9.76
N ASN A 138 -7.65 -7.07 -9.79
CA ASN A 138 -7.76 -8.32 -9.03
C ASN A 138 -7.11 -9.52 -9.71
N VAL A 139 -6.86 -9.46 -11.02
CA VAL A 139 -6.09 -10.48 -11.74
C VAL A 139 -4.64 -10.49 -11.23
N ILE A 140 -4.12 -9.32 -10.87
CA ILE A 140 -2.80 -9.14 -10.27
C ILE A 140 -2.88 -9.46 -8.77
N THR A 141 -2.73 -10.75 -8.46
CA THR A 141 -2.83 -11.26 -7.08
C THR A 141 -1.69 -10.78 -6.17
N HIS A 142 -0.52 -10.52 -6.76
CA HIS A 142 0.67 -10.04 -6.04
C HIS A 142 0.53 -8.56 -5.68
N PHE A 143 0.63 -8.28 -4.38
CA PHE A 143 0.64 -6.95 -3.76
C PHE A 143 -0.66 -6.14 -3.91
N PHE A 144 -1.14 -5.85 -5.12
CA PHE A 144 -2.13 -4.80 -5.40
C PHE A 144 -3.59 -5.26 -5.48
N SER A 145 -3.86 -6.57 -5.48
CA SER A 145 -5.23 -7.10 -5.54
C SER A 145 -6.16 -6.46 -4.52
N TYR A 146 -7.19 -5.78 -5.02
CA TYR A 146 -8.22 -5.15 -4.21
C TYR A 146 -9.05 -6.18 -3.44
N ASN A 147 -9.36 -7.33 -4.06
CA ASN A 147 -10.06 -8.43 -3.39
C ASN A 147 -9.30 -8.93 -2.16
N HIS A 148 -7.98 -9.04 -2.24
CA HIS A 148 -7.19 -9.43 -1.07
C HIS A 148 -7.26 -8.38 0.03
N PHE A 149 -7.16 -7.10 -0.31
CA PHE A 149 -7.37 -6.02 0.66
C PHE A 149 -8.75 -6.10 1.29
N TYR A 150 -9.81 -6.22 0.49
CA TYR A 150 -11.18 -6.26 0.97
C TYR A 150 -11.42 -7.40 1.97
N VAL A 151 -10.85 -8.59 1.74
CA VAL A 151 -10.96 -9.71 2.68
C VAL A 151 -10.26 -9.41 4.01
N MET A 152 -9.06 -8.82 3.97
CA MET A 152 -8.34 -8.44 5.19
C MET A 152 -9.07 -7.33 5.95
N TRP A 153 -9.62 -6.35 5.23
CA TRP A 153 -10.38 -5.25 5.81
C TRP A 153 -11.68 -5.74 6.46
N CYS A 154 -12.47 -6.57 5.77
CA CYS A 154 -13.68 -7.16 6.36
C CYS A 154 -13.37 -7.94 7.63
N LEU A 155 -12.26 -8.67 7.66
CA LEU A 155 -11.85 -9.39 8.85
C LEU A 155 -11.47 -8.44 9.99
N PHE A 156 -10.74 -7.36 9.68
CA PHE A 156 -10.38 -6.34 10.66
C PHE A 156 -11.64 -5.70 11.26
N SER A 157 -12.54 -5.19 10.42
CA SER A 157 -13.80 -4.57 10.86
C SER A 157 -14.80 -5.52 11.52
N GLU A 158 -14.63 -6.84 11.37
CA GLU A 158 -15.43 -7.83 12.11
C GLU A 158 -14.89 -8.00 13.55
N LEU A 159 -13.59 -7.79 13.77
CA LEU A 159 -12.95 -7.92 15.07
C LEU A 159 -13.00 -6.60 15.87
N ASP A 160 -12.86 -5.47 15.19
CA ASP A 160 -12.98 -4.11 15.74
C ASP A 160 -14.48 -3.72 15.90
N GLU A 161 -15.06 -4.02 17.06
CA GLU A 161 -16.49 -3.77 17.33
C GLU A 161 -16.78 -2.31 17.74
N ASP A 162 -15.79 -1.61 18.27
CA ASP A 162 -15.87 -0.22 18.69
C ASP A 162 -15.46 0.78 17.61
N ASP A 163 -15.00 0.28 16.46
CA ASP A 163 -14.72 1.06 15.24
C ASP A 163 -13.66 2.14 15.51
N ASP A 164 -12.67 1.79 16.33
CA ASP A 164 -11.59 2.68 16.75
C ASP A 164 -10.32 2.52 15.89
N SER A 165 -10.35 1.61 14.91
CA SER A 165 -9.23 1.26 14.03
C SER A 165 -8.04 0.63 14.76
N GLU A 166 -8.26 0.10 15.95
CA GLU A 166 -7.29 -0.68 16.72
C GLU A 166 -7.85 -2.08 17.02
N LEU A 167 -6.95 -3.05 17.24
CA LEU A 167 -7.35 -4.37 17.74
C LEU A 167 -6.73 -4.59 19.09
N SER A 168 -7.56 -4.65 20.12
CA SER A 168 -7.14 -5.07 21.45
C SER A 168 -6.84 -6.58 21.47
N LYS A 169 -6.15 -7.03 22.52
CA LYS A 169 -5.92 -8.46 22.76
C LYS A 169 -7.25 -9.24 22.79
N HIS A 170 -8.31 -8.65 23.34
CA HIS A 170 -9.62 -9.30 23.41
C HIS A 170 -10.24 -9.47 22.02
N ASP A 171 -10.02 -8.52 21.11
CA ASP A 171 -10.52 -8.59 19.73
C ASP A 171 -9.81 -9.70 18.97
N VAL A 172 -8.48 -9.78 19.10
CA VAL A 172 -7.66 -10.83 18.49
C VAL A 172 -8.00 -12.21 19.03
N GLU A 173 -8.33 -12.35 20.33
CA GLU A 173 -8.72 -13.63 20.92
C GLU A 173 -10.01 -14.21 20.31
N ARG A 174 -10.88 -13.38 19.74
CA ARG A 174 -12.10 -13.83 19.05
C ARG A 174 -11.82 -14.36 17.65
N TYR A 175 -10.66 -14.04 17.08
CA TYR A 175 -10.26 -14.54 15.77
C TYR A 175 -10.22 -16.07 15.74
N GLY A 176 -10.95 -16.66 14.78
CA GLY A 176 -10.97 -18.11 14.58
C GLY A 176 -11.53 -18.90 15.77
N SER A 177 -12.55 -18.40 16.47
CA SER A 177 -13.15 -19.13 17.62
C SER A 177 -12.14 -19.49 18.72
N HIS A 178 -11.25 -18.55 19.08
CA HIS A 178 -10.16 -18.75 20.06
C HIS A 178 -9.02 -19.69 19.63
N TRP A 179 -8.77 -19.87 18.33
CA TRP A 179 -7.62 -20.66 17.86
C TRP A 179 -6.27 -20.01 18.13
N LEU A 180 -6.21 -18.70 18.36
CA LEU A 180 -4.99 -18.03 18.82
C LEU A 180 -4.84 -18.24 20.32
N PHE A 181 -3.85 -19.05 20.70
CA PHE A 181 -3.58 -19.35 22.11
C PHE A 181 -3.20 -18.07 22.88
N PRO A 182 -3.72 -17.85 24.11
CA PRO A 182 -3.48 -16.64 24.91
C PRO A 182 -2.01 -16.31 25.23
N GLY A 183 -1.10 -17.26 24.99
CA GLY A 183 0.35 -17.11 25.21
C GLY A 183 1.14 -16.52 24.03
N VAL A 184 0.46 -16.16 22.94
CA VAL A 184 1.08 -15.58 21.73
C VAL A 184 0.71 -14.10 21.53
N VAL A 185 -0.21 -13.55 22.34
CA VAL A 185 -0.64 -12.13 22.32
C VAL A 185 -0.10 -11.37 23.52
#